data_AF-A0A371RJD4-F1
#
_entry.id   AF-A0A371RJD4-F1
#
_cell.length_a   1.000
_cell.length_b   1.000
_cell.length_c   1.000
_cell.angle_alpha   90.00
_cell.angle_beta   90.00
_cell.angle_gamma   90.00
#
_symmetry.space_group_name_H-M   'P 1'
#
loop_
_entity.id
_entity.type
_entity.pdbx_description
1 polymer ?
#
loop_
_entity_poly.entity_id
_entity_poly.type
_entity_poly.pdbx_seq_one_letter_code
_entity_poly.pdbx_strand_id
1 'polypeptide(L)'
;MAFISIMAGASLLMAGPAGHFTTEQAADCAAIQAITLDAMRAASNVPAPIRLKVRNGLAMWEYELSASAEGAPPEKLQKAADLAIAKVHEEMPQGQGADAAAARGEYLTSRSAACATLIAEAYGEQEHPVMPYLREADAKAGLPAVTPVSASAADDKSRGLR
;
A
#
# COMPACT_ATOMS: atom_id res chain seq x y z
N MET A 1 60.26 6.38 -7.14
CA MET A 1 59.50 5.24 -6.59
C MET A 1 58.07 5.71 -6.39
N ALA A 2 57.12 4.98 -6.96
CA ALA A 2 55.77 5.46 -7.28
C ALA A 2 54.82 5.41 -6.08
N PHE A 3 54.00 6.47 -5.96
CA PHE A 3 52.82 6.57 -5.13
C PHE A 3 51.75 5.58 -5.65
N ILE A 4 51.21 4.73 -4.77
CA ILE A 4 50.01 3.95 -5.09
C ILE A 4 48.81 4.73 -4.60
N SER A 5 48.06 5.25 -5.57
CA SER A 5 46.80 5.93 -5.41
C SER A 5 45.79 5.05 -4.66
N ILE A 6 45.21 5.63 -3.61
CA ILE A 6 43.97 5.17 -3.01
C ILE A 6 42.88 5.43 -4.06
N MET A 7 42.45 4.37 -4.75
CA MET A 7 41.18 4.37 -5.46
C MET A 7 40.09 4.49 -4.40
N ALA A 8 39.69 5.73 -4.12
CA ALA A 8 38.40 6.04 -3.54
C ALA A 8 37.35 5.57 -4.56
N GLY A 9 36.98 4.29 -4.45
CA GLY A 9 35.79 3.78 -5.11
C GLY A 9 34.62 4.60 -4.62
N ALA A 10 34.10 5.45 -5.50
CA ALA A 10 32.80 6.06 -5.31
C ALA A 10 31.78 4.93 -5.24
N SER A 11 31.45 4.51 -4.03
CA SER A 11 30.19 3.82 -3.77
C SER A 11 29.10 4.81 -4.14
N LEU A 12 28.64 4.74 -5.39
CA LEU A 12 27.31 5.17 -5.78
C LEU A 12 26.33 4.27 -5.00
N LEU A 13 26.14 4.61 -3.72
CA LEU A 13 24.92 4.31 -3.02
C LEU A 13 23.84 5.01 -3.84
N MET A 14 23.22 4.27 -4.75
CA MET A 14 21.90 4.61 -5.27
C MET A 14 20.98 4.54 -4.05
N ALA A 15 21.01 5.57 -3.22
CA ALA A 15 19.96 5.84 -2.25
C ALA A 15 18.69 5.86 -3.10
N GLY A 16 17.85 4.85 -2.95
CA GLY A 16 16.52 4.92 -3.52
C GLY A 16 15.87 6.22 -3.01
N PRO A 17 14.92 6.81 -3.75
CA PRO A 17 14.15 7.89 -3.17
C PRO A 17 13.59 7.41 -1.82
N ALA A 18 13.92 8.13 -0.75
CA ALA A 18 13.40 7.85 0.58
C ALA A 18 11.87 7.80 0.50
N GLY A 19 11.26 6.82 1.18
CA GLY A 19 9.80 6.69 1.20
C GLY A 19 9.12 7.99 1.61
N HIS A 20 7.91 8.22 1.11
CA HIS A 20 7.15 9.44 1.44
C HIS A 20 6.57 9.42 2.86
N PHE A 21 6.60 8.24 3.52
CA PHE A 21 5.92 7.99 4.79
C PHE A 21 6.88 7.49 5.86
N THR A 22 6.49 7.72 7.12
CA THR A 22 7.17 7.12 8.26
C THR A 22 6.95 5.60 8.29
N THR A 23 7.85 4.87 8.95
CA THR A 23 7.71 3.41 9.15
C THR A 23 6.40 3.04 9.83
N GLU A 24 5.94 3.85 10.80
CA GLU A 24 4.68 3.60 11.50
C GLU A 24 3.47 3.77 10.57
N GLN A 25 3.42 4.86 9.79
CA GLN A 25 2.33 5.09 8.85
C GLN A 25 2.27 4.02 7.75
N ALA A 26 3.44 3.66 7.20
CA ALA A 26 3.52 2.64 6.17
C ALA A 26 3.13 1.26 6.70
N ALA A 27 3.54 0.92 7.93
CA ALA A 27 3.13 -0.33 8.58
C ALA A 27 1.62 -0.37 8.86
N ASP A 28 1.03 0.73 9.37
CA ASP A 28 -0.41 0.84 9.64
C ASP A 28 -1.22 0.60 8.36
N CYS A 29 -0.88 1.30 7.28
CA CYS A 29 -1.58 1.16 6.01
C CYS A 29 -1.32 -0.20 5.32
N ALA A 30 -0.12 -0.77 5.43
CA ALA A 30 0.14 -2.14 4.96
C ALA A 30 -0.74 -3.15 5.72
N ALA A 31 -0.82 -3.04 7.05
CA ALA A 31 -1.65 -3.92 7.88
C ALA A 31 -3.14 -3.81 7.52
N ILE A 32 -3.66 -2.59 7.32
CA ILE A 32 -5.04 -2.36 6.88
C ILE A 32 -5.32 -3.07 5.55
N GLN A 33 -4.44 -2.90 4.54
CA GLN A 33 -4.64 -3.55 3.23
C GLN A 33 -4.53 -5.07 3.31
N ALA A 34 -3.58 -5.60 4.11
CA ALA A 34 -3.42 -7.04 4.31
C ALA A 34 -4.66 -7.67 4.95
N ILE A 35 -5.17 -7.08 6.03
CA ILE A 35 -6.38 -7.55 6.73
C ILE A 35 -7.62 -7.39 5.84
N THR A 36 -7.72 -6.28 5.09
CA THR A 36 -8.80 -6.09 4.11
C THR A 36 -8.78 -7.18 3.04
N LEU A 37 -7.60 -7.51 2.50
CA LEU A 37 -7.45 -8.55 1.48
C LEU A 37 -7.82 -9.93 2.04
N ASP A 38 -7.41 -10.24 3.26
CA ASP A 38 -7.76 -11.49 3.94
C ASP A 38 -9.27 -11.62 4.18
N ALA A 39 -9.91 -10.55 4.66
CA ALA A 39 -11.36 -10.48 4.81
C ALA A 39 -12.09 -10.68 3.47
N MET A 40 -11.54 -10.15 2.36
CA MET A 40 -12.09 -10.34 1.02
C MET A 40 -11.90 -11.76 0.46
N ARG A 41 -10.92 -12.54 0.94
CA ARG A 41 -10.75 -13.95 0.51
C ARG A 41 -11.90 -14.82 0.97
N ALA A 42 -12.45 -14.54 2.15
CA ALA A 42 -13.61 -15.24 2.68
C ALA A 42 -14.94 -14.82 2.01
N ALA A 43 -14.93 -13.72 1.23
CA ALA A 43 -16.13 -13.14 0.63
C ALA A 43 -16.24 -13.46 -0.87
N SER A 44 -17.20 -14.32 -1.23
CA SER A 44 -17.42 -14.76 -2.61
C SER A 44 -17.97 -13.66 -3.53
N ASN A 45 -18.58 -12.61 -2.98
CA ASN A 45 -19.27 -11.54 -3.69
C ASN A 45 -18.44 -10.27 -3.94
N VAL A 46 -17.18 -10.22 -3.51
CA VAL A 46 -16.33 -9.05 -3.76
C VAL A 46 -15.93 -9.01 -5.24
N PRO A 47 -16.16 -7.91 -5.98
CA PRO A 47 -15.74 -7.81 -7.38
C PRO A 47 -14.23 -7.94 -7.54
N ALA A 48 -13.78 -8.62 -8.60
CA ALA A 48 -12.35 -8.76 -8.90
C ALA A 48 -11.64 -7.39 -8.99
N PRO A 49 -12.29 -6.35 -9.58
CA PRO A 49 -12.05 -4.94 -9.40
C PRO A 49 -11.31 -4.51 -8.14
N ILE A 50 -12.03 -4.78 -7.06
CA ILE A 50 -11.78 -4.26 -5.73
C ILE A 50 -10.68 -5.05 -5.05
N ARG A 51 -10.69 -6.39 -5.19
CA ARG A 51 -9.60 -7.24 -4.68
C ARG A 51 -8.26 -6.84 -5.29
N LEU A 52 -8.26 -6.55 -6.59
CA LEU A 52 -7.07 -6.14 -7.32
C LEU A 52 -6.56 -4.77 -6.84
N LYS A 53 -7.47 -3.82 -6.59
CA LYS A 53 -7.13 -2.50 -6.01
C LYS A 53 -6.50 -2.64 -4.61
N VAL A 54 -7.07 -3.44 -3.73
CA VAL A 54 -6.55 -3.66 -2.35
C VAL A 54 -5.18 -4.35 -2.39
N ARG A 55 -5.02 -5.37 -3.25
CA ARG A 55 -3.73 -6.04 -3.45
C ARG A 55 -2.64 -5.07 -3.93
N ASN A 56 -2.95 -4.21 -4.90
CA ASN A 56 -2.01 -3.19 -5.36
C ASN A 56 -1.73 -2.15 -4.26
N GLY A 57 -2.75 -1.79 -3.47
CA GLY A 57 -2.62 -1.01 -2.23
C GLY A 57 -1.60 -1.60 -1.27
N LEU A 58 -1.71 -2.89 -0.96
CA LEU A 58 -0.76 -3.59 -0.10
C LEU A 58 0.67 -3.49 -0.64
N ALA A 59 0.88 -3.80 -1.93
CA ALA A 59 2.21 -3.75 -2.53
C ALA A 59 2.82 -2.34 -2.52
N MET A 60 2.02 -1.29 -2.70
CA MET A 60 2.45 0.10 -2.53
C MET A 60 2.91 0.36 -1.09
N TRP A 61 2.14 -0.05 -0.09
CA TRP A 61 2.50 0.18 1.31
C TRP A 61 3.65 -0.70 1.81
N GLU A 62 3.84 -1.91 1.28
CA GLU A 62 5.02 -2.74 1.54
C GLU A 62 6.29 -2.11 0.97
N TYR A 63 6.20 -1.47 -0.21
CA TYR A 63 7.28 -0.66 -0.76
C TYR A 63 7.59 0.52 0.16
N GLU A 64 6.58 1.30 0.57
CA GLU A 64 6.78 2.45 1.45
C GLU A 64 7.35 2.04 2.81
N LEU A 65 6.92 0.91 3.35
CA LEU A 65 7.46 0.38 4.61
C LEU A 65 8.95 0.08 4.47
N SER A 66 9.33 -0.59 3.38
CA SER A 66 10.73 -0.90 3.07
C SER A 66 11.56 0.37 2.82
N ALA A 67 11.00 1.35 2.11
CA ALA A 67 11.66 2.62 1.79
C ALA A 67 11.76 3.57 2.99
N SER A 68 10.86 3.47 3.96
CA SER A 68 10.83 4.33 5.17
C SER A 68 12.00 4.10 6.13
N ALA A 69 12.67 2.95 6.01
CA ALA A 69 13.78 2.56 6.86
C ALA A 69 14.89 1.91 6.04
N GLU A 70 15.36 2.59 5.00
CA GLU A 70 16.47 2.13 4.16
C GLU A 70 17.69 1.75 5.03
N GLY A 71 18.18 0.52 4.86
CA GLY A 71 19.29 -0.02 5.65
C GLY A 71 18.91 -0.53 7.05
N ALA A 72 17.64 -0.47 7.46
CA ALA A 72 17.19 -1.13 8.68
C ALA A 72 17.25 -2.66 8.54
N PRO A 73 17.55 -3.36 9.65
CA PRO A 73 17.48 -4.82 9.65
C PRO A 73 16.02 -5.29 9.49
N PRO A 74 15.77 -6.43 8.81
CA PRO A 74 14.41 -6.93 8.54
C PRO A 74 13.53 -7.06 9.79
N GLU A 75 14.12 -7.39 10.95
CA GLU A 75 13.41 -7.57 12.21
C GLU A 75 12.76 -6.27 12.70
N LYS A 76 13.34 -5.10 12.37
CA LYS A 76 12.75 -3.80 12.73
C LYS A 76 11.47 -3.54 11.93
N LEU A 77 11.50 -3.84 10.63
CA LEU A 77 10.33 -3.69 9.75
C LEU A 77 9.24 -4.70 10.13
N GLN A 78 9.62 -5.94 10.42
CA GLN A 78 8.69 -6.98 10.90
C GLN A 78 8.00 -6.53 12.19
N LYS A 79 8.76 -6.02 13.17
CA LYS A 79 8.19 -5.52 14.43
C LYS A 79 7.20 -4.38 14.20
N ALA A 80 7.46 -3.47 13.26
CA ALA A 80 6.53 -2.39 12.93
C ALA A 80 5.24 -2.95 12.32
N ALA A 81 5.35 -3.92 11.41
CA ALA A 81 4.20 -4.61 10.83
C ALA A 81 3.37 -5.36 11.89
N ASP A 82 4.02 -6.10 12.80
CA ASP A 82 3.35 -6.84 13.88
C ASP A 82 2.56 -5.90 14.82
N LEU A 83 3.17 -4.76 15.19
CA LEU A 83 2.51 -3.74 16.01
C LEU A 83 1.32 -3.12 15.29
N ALA A 84 1.45 -2.83 14.00
CA ALA A 84 0.36 -2.31 13.19
C ALA A 84 -0.80 -3.31 13.07
N ILE A 85 -0.52 -4.60 12.83
CA ILE A 85 -1.55 -5.65 12.78
C ILE A 85 -2.28 -5.74 14.12
N ALA A 86 -1.53 -5.75 15.24
CA ALA A 86 -2.12 -5.79 16.58
C ALA A 86 -3.03 -4.58 16.83
N LYS A 87 -2.58 -3.38 16.47
CA LYS A 87 -3.34 -2.13 16.59
C LYS A 87 -4.62 -2.16 15.76
N VAL A 88 -4.55 -2.59 14.50
CA VAL A 88 -5.74 -2.70 13.64
C VAL A 88 -6.75 -3.68 14.24
N HIS A 89 -6.30 -4.82 14.77
CA HIS A 89 -7.20 -5.76 15.45
C HIS A 89 -7.82 -5.20 16.74
N GLU A 90 -7.06 -4.41 17.51
CA GLU A 90 -7.56 -3.76 18.73
C GLU A 90 -8.64 -2.71 18.42
N GLU A 91 -8.42 -1.90 17.38
CA GLU A 91 -9.34 -0.82 16.97
C GLU A 91 -10.56 -1.33 16.17
N MET A 92 -10.42 -2.47 15.50
CA MET A 92 -11.47 -2.99 14.63
C MET A 92 -12.71 -3.42 15.43
N PRO A 93 -13.94 -3.10 14.97
CA PRO A 93 -15.17 -3.50 15.63
C PRO A 93 -15.23 -5.00 15.94
N GLN A 94 -15.45 -5.32 17.20
CA GLN A 94 -15.55 -6.70 17.69
C GLN A 94 -17.01 -7.17 17.73
N GLY A 95 -17.20 -8.49 17.74
CA GLY A 95 -18.53 -9.11 17.86
C GLY A 95 -18.80 -10.19 16.82
N GLN A 96 -19.94 -10.86 16.98
CA GLN A 96 -20.38 -11.98 16.15
C GLN A 96 -21.63 -11.62 15.34
N GLY A 97 -21.86 -12.33 14.25
CA GLY A 97 -23.03 -12.14 13.39
C GLY A 97 -22.82 -11.13 12.28
N ALA A 98 -23.89 -10.90 11.50
CA ALA A 98 -23.86 -10.11 10.27
C ALA A 98 -23.54 -8.63 10.54
N ASP A 99 -24.10 -8.03 11.59
CA ASP A 99 -23.88 -6.61 11.91
C ASP A 99 -22.43 -6.35 12.31
N ALA A 100 -21.82 -7.23 13.10
CA ALA A 100 -20.41 -7.13 13.45
C ALA A 100 -19.50 -7.32 12.21
N ALA A 101 -19.88 -8.21 11.29
CA ALA A 101 -19.16 -8.37 10.02
C ALA A 101 -19.28 -7.13 9.13
N ALA A 102 -20.46 -6.51 9.07
CA ALA A 102 -20.68 -5.27 8.33
C ALA A 102 -19.84 -4.11 8.92
N ALA A 103 -19.84 -3.94 10.25
CA ALA A 103 -19.05 -2.92 10.92
C ALA A 103 -17.54 -3.09 10.68
N ARG A 104 -17.03 -4.33 10.70
CA ARG A 104 -15.63 -4.61 10.32
C ARG A 104 -15.35 -4.26 8.86
N GLY A 105 -16.29 -4.60 7.97
CA GLY A 105 -16.21 -4.26 6.55
C GLY A 105 -16.12 -2.75 6.31
N GLU A 106 -16.99 -1.97 6.98
CA GLU A 106 -16.97 -0.50 6.92
C GLU A 106 -15.68 0.08 7.49
N TYR A 107 -15.21 -0.41 8.64
CA TYR A 107 -13.95 0.01 9.24
C TYR A 107 -12.76 -0.21 8.27
N LEU A 108 -12.63 -1.42 7.73
CA LEU A 108 -11.52 -1.79 6.84
C LEU A 108 -11.57 -1.02 5.51
N THR A 109 -12.76 -0.88 4.91
CA THR A 109 -12.91 -0.15 3.64
C THR A 109 -12.66 1.35 3.79
N SER A 110 -13.14 1.96 4.89
CA SER A 110 -12.89 3.37 5.22
C SER A 110 -11.40 3.63 5.43
N ARG A 111 -10.73 2.80 6.24
CA ARG A 111 -9.28 2.92 6.51
C ARG A 111 -8.45 2.66 5.25
N SER A 112 -8.81 1.66 4.44
CA SER A 112 -8.14 1.38 3.16
C SER A 112 -8.28 2.56 2.19
N ALA A 113 -9.44 3.22 2.14
CA ALA A 113 -9.66 4.42 1.33
C ALA A 113 -8.81 5.59 1.81
N ALA A 114 -8.70 5.82 3.12
CA ALA A 114 -7.83 6.86 3.69
C ALA A 114 -6.36 6.63 3.30
N CYS A 115 -5.87 5.39 3.38
CA CYS A 115 -4.54 5.03 2.93
C CYS A 115 -4.35 5.26 1.41
N ALA A 116 -5.35 4.99 0.58
CA ALA A 116 -5.27 5.28 -0.85
C ALA A 116 -5.15 6.80 -1.12
N THR A 117 -5.85 7.63 -0.34
CA THR A 117 -5.73 9.11 -0.42
C THR A 117 -4.33 9.57 -0.07
N LEU A 118 -3.71 9.03 0.98
CA LEU A 118 -2.32 9.37 1.36
C LEU A 118 -1.32 9.11 0.22
N ILE A 119 -1.41 7.96 -0.45
CA ILE A 119 -0.59 7.66 -1.63
C ILE A 119 -0.84 8.67 -2.75
N ALA A 120 -2.12 8.95 -3.05
CA ALA A 120 -2.47 9.88 -4.12
C ALA A 120 -1.96 11.30 -3.85
N GLU A 121 -2.00 11.77 -2.61
CA GLU A 121 -1.47 13.05 -2.18
C GLU A 121 0.07 13.11 -2.27
N ALA A 122 0.75 12.03 -1.86
CA ALA A 122 2.21 11.97 -1.86
C ALA A 122 2.82 11.94 -3.26
N TYR A 123 2.17 11.24 -4.20
CA TYR A 123 2.67 11.04 -5.56
C TYR A 123 2.05 11.99 -6.60
N GLY A 124 0.86 12.54 -6.33
CA GLY A 124 0.19 13.46 -7.24
C GLY A 124 -0.06 12.84 -8.62
N GLU A 125 0.47 13.48 -9.66
CA GLU A 125 0.41 12.96 -11.04
C GLU A 125 1.49 11.91 -11.34
N GLN A 126 2.50 11.78 -10.47
CA GLN A 126 3.52 10.76 -10.62
C GLN A 126 2.94 9.41 -10.25
N GLU A 127 3.37 8.38 -10.97
CA GLU A 127 3.00 7.02 -10.64
C GLU A 127 3.89 6.47 -9.51
N HIS A 128 3.28 5.75 -8.57
CA HIS A 128 4.01 5.06 -7.52
C HIS A 128 5.02 4.06 -8.12
N PRO A 129 6.29 4.01 -7.64
CA PRO A 129 7.37 3.20 -8.22
C PRO A 129 7.08 1.71 -8.43
N VAL A 130 6.15 1.12 -7.68
CA VAL A 130 5.82 -0.31 -7.76
C VAL A 130 4.83 -0.62 -8.90
N MET A 131 4.06 0.37 -9.36
CA MET A 131 2.94 0.15 -10.29
C MET A 131 3.36 -0.40 -11.66
N PRO A 132 4.47 0.01 -12.28
CA PRO A 132 4.95 -0.63 -13.51
C PRO A 132 5.20 -2.14 -13.34
N TYR A 133 5.80 -2.55 -12.22
CA TYR A 133 6.08 -3.96 -11.92
C TYR A 133 4.79 -4.75 -11.65
N LEU A 134 3.82 -4.15 -10.96
CA LEU A 134 2.52 -4.78 -10.72
C LEU A 134 1.75 -5.00 -12.02
N ARG A 135 1.74 -4.02 -12.93
CA ARG A 135 1.12 -4.20 -14.26
C ARG A 135 1.78 -5.30 -15.06
N GLU A 136 3.10 -5.38 -15.04
CA GLU A 136 3.83 -6.46 -15.71
C GLU A 136 3.47 -7.84 -15.12
N ALA A 137 3.42 -7.95 -13.79
CA ALA A 137 3.02 -9.17 -13.10
C ALA A 137 1.55 -9.56 -13.42
N ASP A 138 0.64 -8.58 -13.45
CA ASP A 138 -0.77 -8.79 -13.81
C ASP A 138 -0.92 -9.26 -15.26
N ALA A 139 -0.20 -8.64 -16.19
CA ALA A 139 -0.21 -9.04 -17.59
C ALA A 139 0.29 -10.48 -17.76
N LYS A 140 1.38 -10.86 -17.07
CA LYS A 140 1.90 -12.24 -17.06
C LYS A 140 0.91 -13.24 -16.45
N ALA A 141 0.14 -12.82 -15.46
CA ALA A 141 -0.88 -13.63 -14.81
C ALA A 141 -2.22 -13.69 -15.59
N GLY A 142 -2.35 -12.97 -16.70
CA GLY A 142 -3.59 -12.86 -17.46
C GLY A 142 -4.71 -12.11 -16.71
N LEU A 143 -4.35 -11.25 -15.76
CA LEU A 143 -5.29 -10.43 -15.00
C LEU A 143 -5.67 -9.16 -15.78
N PRO A 144 -6.91 -8.65 -15.64
CA PRO A 144 -7.32 -7.43 -16.31
C PRO A 144 -6.51 -6.23 -15.83
N ALA A 145 -6.14 -5.32 -16.74
CA ALA A 145 -5.44 -4.09 -16.40
C ALA A 145 -6.31 -3.19 -15.50
N VAL A 146 -5.73 -2.68 -14.41
CA VAL A 146 -6.37 -1.67 -13.57
C VAL A 146 -6.05 -0.30 -14.14
N THR A 147 -7.09 0.49 -14.43
CA THR A 147 -6.91 1.93 -14.68
C THR A 147 -6.39 2.59 -13.40
N PRO A 148 -5.28 3.34 -13.43
CA PRO A 148 -4.78 4.03 -12.25
C PRO A 148 -5.85 4.97 -11.70
N VAL A 149 -5.90 5.09 -10.37
CA VAL A 149 -6.69 6.14 -9.72
C VAL A 149 -5.95 7.46 -9.93
N SER A 150 -6.04 8.04 -11.12
CA SER A 150 -5.84 9.47 -11.26
C SER A 150 -6.85 10.17 -10.36
N ALA A 151 -6.46 11.24 -9.66
CA ALA A 151 -7.27 12.03 -8.71
C ALA A 151 -8.60 12.63 -9.25
N SER A 152 -9.10 12.17 -10.40
CA SER A 152 -10.27 12.67 -11.12
C SER A 152 -11.63 12.14 -10.60
N ALA A 153 -11.68 11.36 -9.51
CA ALA A 153 -12.97 10.91 -8.96
C ALA A 153 -13.76 12.00 -8.20
N ALA A 154 -13.28 13.25 -8.20
CA ALA A 154 -14.00 14.38 -7.59
C ALA A 154 -15.05 15.03 -8.52
N ASP A 155 -15.12 14.68 -9.81
CA ASP A 155 -15.85 15.50 -10.81
C ASP A 155 -17.07 14.85 -11.50
N ASP A 156 -17.60 13.72 -11.00
CA ASP A 156 -18.76 13.04 -11.60
C ASP A 156 -20.08 13.24 -10.81
N LYS A 157 -20.25 14.39 -10.17
CA LYS A 157 -21.53 14.80 -9.54
C LYS A 157 -22.24 15.96 -10.24
N SER A 158 -21.70 16.48 -11.35
CA SER A 158 -22.21 17.69 -12.01
C SER A 158 -22.89 17.47 -13.38
N ARG A 159 -22.96 16.24 -13.90
CA ARG A 159 -23.48 15.96 -15.27
C ARG A 159 -24.85 15.29 -15.39
N GLY A 160 -25.67 15.29 -14.34
CA GLY A 160 -26.94 14.54 -14.32
C GLY A 160 -28.23 15.32 -14.07
N LEU A 161 -28.21 16.66 -14.03
CA LEU A 161 -29.43 17.47 -13.85
C LEU A 161 -29.47 18.61 -14.87
N ARG A 162 -30.00 18.31 -16.06
CA ARG A 162 -30.67 19.26 -16.95
C ARG A 162 -31.87 18.59 -17.57
#